data_AF-A0A6H9FSN8-F1
#
_entry.id   AF-A0A6H9FSN8-F1
#
_cell.length_a   1.000
_cell.length_b   1.000
_cell.length_c   1.000
_cell.angle_alpha   90.00
_cell.angle_beta   90.00
_cell.angle_gamma   90.00
#
_symmetry.space_group_name_H-M   'P 1'
#
loop_
_entity.id
_entity.type
_entity.pdbx_description
1 polymer ?
#
loop_
_entity_poly.entity_id
_entity_poly.type
_entity_poly.pdbx_seq_one_letter_code
_entity_poly.pdbx_strand_id
1 'polypeptide(L)' 'MTGDYAASYLPWILIPIVCWLMPAVVMGLLFIYIESES' A
#
# COMPACT_ATOMS: atom_id res chain seq x y z
N MET A 1 -16.28 -9.83 -6.78
CA MET A 1 -17.06 -9.45 -5.59
C MET A 1 -17.13 -7.94 -5.56
N THR A 2 -18.28 -7.36 -5.88
CA THR A 2 -18.54 -5.92 -5.86
C THR A 2 -19.76 -5.69 -4.98
N GLY A 3 -19.64 -4.79 -4.01
CA GLY A 3 -20.74 -4.51 -3.06
C GLY A 3 -21.71 -3.45 -3.57
N ASP A 4 -22.88 -3.37 -2.93
CA ASP A 4 -23.97 -2.44 -3.29
C ASP A 4 -23.92 -1.11 -2.50
N TYR A 5 -22.77 -0.81 -1.90
CA TYR A 5 -22.50 0.45 -1.21
C TYR A 5 -21.89 1.50 -2.15
N ALA A 6 -22.03 2.77 -1.79
CA ALA A 6 -21.47 3.88 -2.56
C ALA A 6 -19.95 3.71 -2.75
N ALA A 7 -19.47 3.95 -3.98
CA ALA A 7 -18.07 3.81 -4.37
C ALA A 7 -17.47 2.42 -4.08
N SER A 8 -18.22 1.34 -4.36
CA SER A 8 -17.76 -0.04 -4.14
C SER A 8 -16.58 -0.50 -4.99
N TYR A 9 -16.08 0.34 -5.90
CA TYR A 9 -14.81 0.16 -6.60
C TYR A 9 -13.59 0.49 -5.71
N LEU A 10 -13.77 1.24 -4.60
CA LEU A 10 -12.66 1.67 -3.75
C LEU A 10 -11.87 0.50 -3.15
N PRO A 11 -12.47 -0.57 -2.59
CA PRO A 11 -11.70 -1.71 -2.10
C PRO A 11 -10.86 -2.39 -3.19
N TRP A 12 -11.35 -2.42 -4.42
CA TRP A 12 -10.59 -2.98 -5.54
C TRP A 12 -9.29 -2.20 -5.82
N ILE A 13 -9.27 -0.89 -5.55
CA ILE A 13 -8.08 -0.04 -5.70
C ILE A 13 -7.25 0.00 -4.41
N LEU A 14 -7.89 0.25 -3.28
CA LEU A 14 -7.24 0.49 -2.00
C LEU A 14 -6.62 -0.78 -1.41
N ILE A 15 -7.17 -1.97 -1.66
CA ILE A 15 -6.56 -3.22 -1.18
C ILE A 15 -5.19 -3.45 -1.86
N PRO A 16 -5.06 -3.43 -3.20
CA PRO A 16 -3.73 -3.48 -3.83
C PRO A 16 -2.79 -2.37 -3.37
N ILE A 17 -3.28 -1.13 -3.22
CA ILE A 17 -2.45 -0.03 -2.76
C ILE A 17 -1.94 -0.27 -1.34
N VAL A 18 -2.82 -0.59 -0.38
CA VAL A 18 -2.45 -0.70 1.03
C VAL A 18 -1.72 -2.01 1.33
N CYS A 19 -2.09 -3.11 0.69
CA CYS A 19 -1.52 -4.42 1.00
C CYS A 19 -0.27 -4.73 0.19
N TRP A 20 -0.05 -4.11 -0.97
CA TRP A 20 1.12 -4.38 -1.83
C TRP A 20 1.98 -3.14 -2.05
N LEU A 21 1.42 -2.06 -2.59
CA LEU A 21 2.21 -0.87 -2.95
C LEU A 21 2.78 -0.16 -1.71
N MET A 22 1.95 0.09 -0.70
CA MET A 22 2.35 0.74 0.53
C MET A 22 3.45 -0.03 1.26
N PRO A 23 3.35 -1.35 1.53
CA PRO A 23 4.44 -2.06 2.19
C PRO A 23 5.69 -2.10 1.32
N ALA A 24 5.60 -2.23 0.00
CA ALA A 24 6.79 -2.16 -0.86
C ALA A 24 7.51 -0.81 -0.74
N VAL A 25 6.76 0.30 -0.80
CA VAL A 25 7.32 1.65 -0.67
C VAL A 25 7.85 1.91 0.73
N VAL A 26 7.08 1.62 1.77
CA VAL A 26 7.47 1.87 3.16
C VAL A 26 8.66 1.00 3.56
N MET A 27 8.68 -0.28 3.18
CA MET A 27 9.85 -1.13 3.41
C MET A 27 11.08 -0.61 2.66
N GLY A 28 10.94 -0.13 1.42
CA GLY A 28 12.04 0.48 0.69
C GLY A 28 12.59 1.74 1.37
N LEU A 29 11.70 2.61 1.87
CA LEU A 29 12.11 3.81 2.62
C LEU A 29 12.76 3.46 3.96
N LEU A 30 12.19 2.50 4.70
CA LEU A 30 12.77 2.01 5.95
C LEU A 30 14.12 1.34 5.70
N PHE A 31 14.26 0.58 4.62
CA PHE A 31 15.52 -0.03 4.21
C PHE A 31 16.60 1.03 3.96
N ILE A 32 16.29 2.07 3.17
CA ILE A 32 17.21 3.19 2.94
C ILE A 32 17.58 3.85 4.27
N TYR A 33 16.63 4.03 5.19
CA TYR A 33 16.88 4.63 6.50
C TYR A 33 17.78 3.80 7.40
N ILE A 34 17.63 2.46 7.44
CA ILE A 34 18.46 1.60 8.30
C ILE A 34 19.85 1.33 7.71
N GLU A 35 19.98 1.34 6.38
CA GLU A 35 21.25 1.12 5.67
C GLU A 35 22.00 2.42 5.37
N SER A 36 21.40 3.60 5.63
CA SER A 36 22.13 4.85 5.46
C SER A 36 23.27 4.91 6.46
N GLU A 37 24.52 4.91 5.97
CA GLU A 37 25.67 5.17 6.83
C GLU A 37 25.61 6.59 7.42
N SER A 38 26.08 6.70 8.66
CA SER A 38 26.32 7.96 9.37
C SER A 38 27.70 8.54 9.08
#